data_AF-A0A8U0W9X1-F1
#
_entry.id   AF-A0A8U0W9X1-F1
#
_cell.length_a   1.000
_cell.length_b   1.000
_cell.length_c   1.000
_cell.angle_alpha   90.00
_cell.angle_beta   90.00
_cell.angle_gamma   90.00
#
_symmetry.space_group_name_H-M   'P 1'
#
loop_
_entity.id
_entity.type
_entity.pdbx_description
1 polymer ?
#
loop_
_entity_poly.entity_id
_entity_poly.type
_entity_poly.pdbx_seq_one_letter_code
_entity_poly.pdbx_strand_id
1 'polypeptide(L)'
;MFSPLPSTAALIEVEPINGSPTAAPLGCHRRLYTYRVTQADSNGRECWDYVSVAACWGRCDSGEISDWKFPYKRSYHPVCVHATRQPAVAVLRNCHAEADESARRYEYLEAVSCHCHTCSTLDTSCEAPANNILDEKAGVKVLALTGSDSMALDYE
;
A
#
# COMPACT_ATOMS: atom_id res chain seq x y z
N MET A 1 26.75 -44.86 -23.39
CA MET A 1 25.61 -45.21 -22.52
C MET A 1 25.12 -43.91 -21.88
N PHE A 2 24.07 -43.32 -22.45
CA PHE A 2 23.45 -42.11 -21.91
C PHE A 2 22.03 -42.48 -21.47
N SER A 3 21.78 -42.46 -20.17
CA SER A 3 20.44 -42.64 -19.59
C SER A 3 19.84 -41.26 -19.34
N PRO A 4 18.57 -40.98 -19.74
CA PRO A 4 17.89 -39.75 -19.36
C PRO A 4 17.29 -39.87 -17.95
N LEU A 5 17.40 -38.80 -17.16
CA LEU A 5 16.72 -38.65 -15.87
C LEU A 5 15.25 -38.20 -16.12
N PRO A 6 14.25 -38.81 -15.46
CA PRO A 6 12.87 -38.36 -15.57
C PRO A 6 12.63 -37.11 -14.71
N SER A 7 12.17 -36.05 -15.37
CA SER A 7 11.60 -34.84 -14.75
C SER A 7 10.23 -35.15 -14.17
N THR A 8 10.15 -35.34 -12.85
CA THR A 8 8.87 -35.41 -12.14
C THR A 8 8.45 -34.01 -11.72
N ALA A 9 7.56 -33.39 -12.51
CA ALA A 9 6.76 -32.27 -12.05
C ALA A 9 5.78 -32.79 -10.98
N ALA A 10 5.98 -32.40 -9.73
CA ALA A 10 5.04 -32.71 -8.66
C ALA A 10 3.84 -31.75 -8.78
N LEU A 11 2.67 -32.30 -9.07
CA LEU A 11 1.40 -31.60 -8.93
C LEU A 11 1.16 -31.38 -7.44
N ILE A 12 1.06 -30.11 -7.01
CA ILE A 12 0.63 -29.77 -5.66
C ILE A 12 -0.90 -29.87 -5.66
N GLU A 13 -1.41 -30.90 -5.01
CA GLU A 13 -2.84 -31.08 -4.75
C GLU A 13 -3.24 -30.04 -3.68
N VAL A 14 -4.09 -29.09 -4.05
CA VAL A 14 -4.55 -28.03 -3.15
C VAL A 14 -5.73 -28.60 -2.36
N GLU A 15 -5.48 -29.01 -1.12
CA GLU A 15 -6.55 -29.42 -0.21
C GLU A 15 -7.49 -28.23 0.09
N PRO A 16 -8.80 -28.46 0.18
CA PRO A 16 -9.78 -27.40 0.40
C PRO A 16 -9.57 -26.79 1.79
N ILE A 17 -9.52 -25.45 1.83
CA ILE A 17 -9.41 -24.64 3.05
C ILE A 17 -10.64 -24.82 3.96
N ASN A 18 -10.69 -25.91 4.71
CA ASN A 18 -11.70 -26.16 5.74
C ASN A 18 -11.32 -25.44 7.06
N GLY A 19 -10.91 -24.17 6.95
CA GLY A 19 -10.60 -23.32 8.07
C GLY A 19 -11.86 -22.62 8.55
N SER A 20 -12.22 -22.79 9.83
CA SER A 20 -12.99 -21.77 10.53
C SER A 20 -12.33 -20.39 10.31
N PRO A 21 -13.04 -19.26 10.40
CA PRO A 21 -12.42 -17.96 10.18
C PRO A 21 -11.29 -17.80 11.19
N THR A 22 -10.06 -18.10 10.77
CA THR A 22 -8.85 -17.87 11.57
C THR A 22 -8.89 -16.39 11.87
N ALA A 23 -9.14 -16.04 13.12
CA ALA A 23 -9.23 -14.65 13.54
C ALA A 23 -7.97 -13.95 13.05
N ALA A 24 -8.10 -13.15 11.98
CA ALA A 24 -6.96 -12.46 11.41
C ALA A 24 -6.34 -11.64 12.54
N PRO A 25 -5.00 -11.65 12.70
CA PRO A 25 -4.36 -10.91 13.78
C PRO A 25 -4.86 -9.46 13.76
N LEU A 26 -5.48 -9.02 14.85
CA LEU A 26 -5.97 -7.63 14.95
C LEU A 26 -4.80 -6.62 14.99
N GLY A 27 -3.59 -7.07 15.32
CA GLY A 27 -2.38 -6.25 15.36
C GLY A 27 -1.84 -5.86 13.99
N CYS A 28 -0.87 -4.96 13.98
CA CYS A 28 -0.18 -4.51 12.76
C CYS A 28 0.59 -5.66 12.07
N HIS A 29 0.24 -5.96 10.83
CA HIS A 29 0.84 -7.03 10.03
C HIS A 29 0.85 -6.70 8.54
N ARG A 30 1.55 -7.53 7.75
CA ARG A 30 1.66 -7.38 6.30
C ARG A 30 0.44 -7.98 5.60
N ARG A 31 -0.09 -7.27 4.61
CA ARG A 31 -1.25 -7.68 3.80
C ARG A 31 -1.03 -7.29 2.34
N LEU A 32 -1.53 -8.12 1.42
CA LEU A 32 -1.49 -7.85 0.00
C LEU A 32 -2.68 -6.98 -0.42
N TYR A 33 -2.41 -5.90 -1.16
CA TYR A 33 -3.41 -5.03 -1.75
C TYR A 33 -3.26 -5.02 -3.25
N THR A 34 -4.38 -5.16 -3.96
CA THR A 34 -4.40 -5.03 -5.42
C THR A 34 -5.13 -3.75 -5.80
N TYR A 35 -4.47 -2.90 -6.57
CA TYR A 35 -5.06 -1.67 -7.08
C TYR A 35 -4.68 -1.45 -8.53
N ARG A 36 -5.50 -0.66 -9.24
CA ARG A 36 -5.23 -0.28 -10.61
C ARG A 36 -4.21 0.86 -10.63
N VAL A 37 -3.14 0.66 -11.39
CA VAL A 37 -2.13 1.68 -11.67
C VAL A 37 -2.34 2.16 -13.10
N THR A 38 -2.21 3.47 -13.32
CA THR A 38 -2.14 4.08 -14.65
C THR A 38 -0.90 4.99 -14.68
N GLN A 39 -0.09 4.87 -15.73
CA GLN A 39 1.10 5.71 -15.96
C GLN A 39 1.08 6.21 -17.40
N ALA A 40 1.46 7.46 -17.63
CA ALA A 40 1.53 8.07 -18.95
C ALA A 40 2.99 8.34 -19.36
N ASP A 41 3.30 8.20 -20.64
CA ASP A 41 4.58 8.62 -21.21
C ASP A 41 4.66 10.15 -21.40
N SER A 42 5.81 10.65 -21.85
CA SER A 42 6.02 12.08 -22.16
C SER A 42 5.09 12.63 -23.23
N ASN A 43 4.46 11.75 -24.03
CA ASN A 43 3.53 12.10 -25.09
C ASN A 43 2.06 11.92 -24.67
N GLY A 44 1.80 11.62 -23.39
CA GLY A 44 0.46 11.44 -22.82
C GLY A 44 -0.20 10.09 -23.17
N ARG A 45 0.57 9.12 -23.67
CA ARG A 45 0.06 7.76 -23.97
C ARG A 45 0.11 6.92 -22.72
N GLU A 46 -1.01 6.27 -22.42
CA GLU A 46 -1.20 5.59 -21.14
C GLU A 46 -0.92 4.08 -21.20
N CYS A 47 -0.40 3.60 -20.08
CA CYS A 47 -0.29 2.19 -19.71
C CYS A 47 -1.03 1.98 -18.38
N TRP A 48 -1.71 0.85 -18.22
CA TRP A 48 -2.34 0.48 -16.96
C TRP A 48 -2.25 -1.02 -16.69
N ASP A 49 -2.39 -1.39 -15.41
CA ASP A 49 -2.55 -2.79 -14.98
C ASP A 49 -3.08 -2.83 -13.54
N TYR A 50 -3.45 -4.01 -13.07
CA TYR A 50 -3.67 -4.27 -11.65
C TYR A 50 -2.39 -4.79 -11.01
N VAL A 51 -1.86 -4.03 -10.05
CA VAL A 51 -0.63 -4.37 -9.34
C VAL A 51 -0.98 -4.81 -7.93
N SER A 52 -0.43 -5.96 -7.51
CA SER A 52 -0.52 -6.45 -6.15
C SER A 52 0.73 -6.03 -5.38
N VAL A 53 0.53 -5.30 -4.28
CA VAL A 53 1.58 -4.72 -3.45
C VAL A 53 1.43 -5.19 -2.01
N ALA A 54 2.52 -5.64 -1.40
CA ALA A 54 2.54 -5.92 0.03
C ALA A 54 2.63 -4.61 0.83
N ALA A 55 1.64 -4.34 1.69
CA ALA A 55 1.60 -3.15 2.56
C ALA A 55 1.24 -3.53 4.01
N CYS A 56 1.30 -2.57 4.92
CA CYS A 56 0.97 -2.79 6.33
C CYS A 56 -0.50 -2.47 6.65
N TRP A 57 -1.11 -3.31 7.49
CA TRP A 57 -2.47 -3.15 7.95
C TRP A 57 -2.67 -3.74 9.34
N GLY A 58 -3.55 -3.13 10.13
CA GLY A 58 -3.94 -3.65 11.43
C GLY A 58 -4.17 -2.54 12.44
N ARG A 59 -4.19 -2.90 13.71
CA ARG A 59 -4.41 -1.99 14.85
C ARG A 59 -3.14 -1.84 15.67
N CYS A 60 -3.05 -0.69 16.33
CA CYS A 60 -2.00 -0.36 17.28
C CYS A 60 -2.63 0.15 18.57
N ASP A 61 -2.07 -0.24 19.70
CA ASP A 61 -2.52 0.23 21.00
C ASP A 61 -2.12 1.69 21.18
N SER A 62 -3.10 2.50 21.56
CA SER A 62 -2.90 3.93 21.81
C SER A 62 -3.45 4.30 23.18
N GLY A 63 -2.93 5.38 23.74
CA GLY A 63 -3.30 5.82 25.07
C GLY A 63 -3.14 7.33 25.22
N GLU A 64 -3.96 7.89 26.10
CA GLU A 64 -3.85 9.27 26.54
C GLU A 64 -3.89 9.28 28.07
N ILE A 65 -2.90 9.91 28.68
CA ILE A 65 -2.79 10.06 30.13
C ILE A 65 -3.08 11.53 30.43
N SER A 66 -4.07 11.80 31.28
CA SER A 66 -4.31 13.15 31.78
C SER A 66 -3.12 13.62 32.61
N ASP A 67 -2.69 14.87 32.40
CA ASP A 67 -1.62 15.51 33.16
C ASP A 67 -2.20 16.73 33.89
N TRP A 68 -1.64 17.08 35.05
CA TRP A 68 -2.07 18.26 35.81
C TRP A 68 -1.39 19.54 35.30
N LYS A 69 -0.27 19.40 34.57
CA LYS A 69 0.45 20.52 33.97
C LYS A 69 0.09 20.67 32.50
N PHE A 70 -0.04 21.91 32.02
CA PHE A 70 -0.25 22.23 30.61
C PHE A 70 0.77 21.49 29.71
N PRO A 71 0.35 20.78 28.63
CA PRO A 71 -0.95 20.83 27.93
C PRO A 71 -2.06 19.92 28.49
N TYR A 72 -1.97 19.50 29.76
CA TYR A 72 -2.95 18.70 30.51
C TYR A 72 -3.18 17.27 29.99
N LYS A 73 -2.39 16.84 29.01
CA LYS A 73 -2.43 15.48 28.48
C LYS A 73 -1.10 15.05 27.89
N ARG A 74 -0.82 13.75 27.99
CA ARG A 74 0.25 13.06 27.27
C ARG A 74 -0.39 12.01 26.38
N SER A 75 -0.31 12.25 25.08
CA SER A 75 -0.94 11.42 24.06
C SER A 75 0.11 10.54 23.39
N TYR A 76 -0.15 9.23 23.28
CA TYR A 76 0.66 8.26 22.56
C TYR A 76 -0.22 7.51 21.56
N HIS A 77 -0.10 7.89 20.29
CA HIS A 77 -0.93 7.36 19.20
C HIS A 77 -0.05 6.83 18.05
N PRO A 78 0.55 5.63 18.22
CA PRO A 78 1.28 4.98 17.14
C PRO A 78 0.31 4.50 16.06
N VAL A 79 0.79 4.46 14.82
CA VAL A 79 0.07 3.93 13.67
C VAL A 79 0.82 2.76 13.05
N CYS A 80 0.11 1.90 12.30
CA CYS A 80 0.70 0.75 11.65
C CYS A 80 1.43 1.19 10.37
N VAL A 81 2.76 1.12 10.37
CA VAL A 81 3.61 1.62 9.29
C VAL A 81 4.60 0.55 8.81
N HIS A 82 5.19 0.80 7.64
CA HIS A 82 6.26 -0.03 7.09
C HIS A 82 7.51 0.15 7.95
N ALA A 83 7.99 -0.92 8.61
CA ALA A 83 9.25 -0.89 9.34
C ALA A 83 10.43 -0.95 8.38
N THR A 84 10.34 -1.87 7.43
CA THR A 84 11.35 -2.10 6.40
C THR A 84 10.67 -2.05 5.06
N ARG A 85 11.25 -1.31 4.12
CA ARG A 85 10.73 -1.12 2.76
C ARG A 85 11.69 -1.70 1.75
N GLN A 86 11.15 -2.28 0.69
CA GLN A 86 11.92 -2.80 -0.43
C GLN A 86 11.41 -2.19 -1.74
N PRO A 87 12.28 -1.58 -2.57
CA PRO A 87 11.92 -1.18 -3.92
C PRO A 87 11.51 -2.38 -4.78
N ALA A 88 10.45 -2.21 -5.53
CA ALA A 88 9.91 -3.20 -6.45
C ALA A 88 9.45 -2.53 -7.75
N VAL A 89 9.37 -3.32 -8.82
CA VAL A 89 8.97 -2.84 -10.15
C VAL A 89 7.92 -3.78 -10.73
N ALA A 90 6.79 -3.21 -11.17
CA ALA A 90 5.76 -3.90 -11.93
C ALA A 90 5.83 -3.50 -13.40
N VAL A 91 5.56 -4.47 -14.28
CA VAL A 91 5.47 -4.23 -15.73
C VAL A 91 4.00 -4.14 -16.11
N LEU A 92 3.56 -2.97 -16.58
CA LEU A 92 2.20 -2.71 -17.02
C LEU A 92 1.97 -3.34 -18.39
N ARG A 93 0.96 -4.22 -18.49
CA ARG A 93 0.72 -5.00 -19.72
C ARG A 93 -0.25 -4.31 -20.68
N ASN A 94 -1.14 -3.44 -20.19
CA ASN A 94 -2.16 -2.80 -21.02
C ASN A 94 -1.72 -1.39 -21.41
N CYS A 95 -1.02 -1.31 -22.54
CA CYS A 95 -0.46 -0.05 -23.05
C CYS A 95 -1.04 0.33 -24.41
N HIS A 96 -1.01 1.63 -24.71
CA HIS A 96 -1.17 2.10 -26.07
C HIS A 96 -0.07 1.50 -26.99
N ALA A 97 -0.41 1.22 -28.26
CA ALA A 97 0.48 0.49 -29.17
C ALA A 97 1.85 1.15 -29.40
N GLU A 98 1.91 2.47 -29.23
CA GLU A 98 3.12 3.28 -29.43
C GLU A 98 3.70 3.81 -28.11
N ALA A 99 3.15 3.41 -26.95
CA ALA A 99 3.62 3.89 -25.67
C ALA A 99 5.11 3.59 -25.46
N ASP A 100 5.84 4.53 -24.88
CA ASP A 100 7.26 4.33 -24.58
C ASP A 100 7.47 3.26 -23.49
N GLU A 101 8.64 2.61 -23.51
CA GLU A 101 8.99 1.58 -22.51
C GLU A 101 9.08 2.13 -21.08
N SER A 102 9.32 3.43 -20.91
CA SER A 102 9.29 4.08 -19.60
C SER A 102 7.91 3.98 -18.93
N ALA A 103 6.82 4.21 -19.68
CA ALA A 103 5.46 4.12 -19.17
C ALA A 103 5.04 2.72 -18.72
N ARG A 104 5.78 1.68 -19.18
CA ARG A 104 5.50 0.29 -18.83
C ARG A 104 6.06 -0.11 -17.48
N ARG A 105 7.03 0.63 -16.93
CA ARG A 105 7.72 0.29 -15.69
C ARG A 105 7.16 1.14 -14.55
N TYR A 106 6.47 0.50 -13.61
CA TYR A 106 5.95 1.14 -12.42
C TYR A 106 6.79 0.76 -11.21
N GLU A 107 7.54 1.73 -10.67
CA GLU A 107 8.33 1.55 -9.46
C GLU A 107 7.50 1.87 -8.21
N TYR A 108 7.60 1.03 -7.20
CA TYR A 108 6.88 1.19 -5.94
C TYR A 108 7.66 0.58 -4.77
N LEU A 109 7.16 0.78 -3.55
CA LEU A 109 7.75 0.24 -2.33
C LEU A 109 6.86 -0.83 -1.72
N GLU A 110 7.43 -1.99 -1.42
CA GLU A 110 6.77 -3.04 -0.65
C GLU A 110 7.16 -2.99 0.82
N ALA A 111 6.21 -3.35 1.69
CA ALA A 111 6.47 -3.62 3.09
C ALA A 111 7.12 -5.00 3.24
N VAL A 112 8.35 -5.05 3.74
CA VAL A 112 8.99 -6.30 4.17
C VAL A 112 8.51 -6.69 5.57
N SER A 113 8.37 -5.70 6.45
CA SER A 113 7.87 -5.87 7.82
C SER A 113 7.05 -4.66 8.27
N CYS A 114 6.19 -4.87 9.27
CA CYS A 114 5.25 -3.87 9.78
C CYS A 114 5.40 -3.71 11.30
N HIS A 115 5.21 -2.50 11.79
CA HIS A 115 5.20 -2.23 13.24
C HIS A 115 4.35 -1.00 13.59
N CYS A 116 3.99 -0.90 14.86
CA CYS A 116 3.32 0.27 15.41
C CYS A 116 4.34 1.32 15.83
N HIS A 117 4.29 2.50 15.21
CA HIS A 117 5.19 3.61 15.51
C HIS A 117 4.56 4.96 15.18
N THR A 118 5.16 6.03 15.69
CA THR A 118 4.81 7.39 15.26
C THR A 118 5.08 7.54 13.76
N CYS A 119 4.09 8.09 13.04
CA CYS A 119 4.20 8.35 11.61
C CYS A 119 5.24 9.46 11.34
N SER A 120 6.12 9.22 10.36
CA SER A 120 7.10 10.20 9.87
C SER A 120 6.54 10.88 8.62
N THR A 121 6.48 12.21 8.64
CA THR A 121 6.03 13.00 7.48
C THR A 121 7.10 13.20 6.41
N LEU A 122 8.34 12.74 6.64
CA LEU A 122 9.43 12.85 5.67
C LEU A 122 9.19 12.00 4.42
N ASP A 123 8.48 10.89 4.59
CA ASP A 123 8.42 9.77 3.65
C ASP A 123 7.07 9.04 3.67
N THR A 124 6.10 9.54 4.43
CA THR A 124 4.75 8.98 4.53
C THR A 124 3.75 10.10 4.75
N SER A 125 2.61 10.06 4.06
CA SER A 125 1.49 10.95 4.38
C SER A 125 0.76 10.44 5.63
N CYS A 126 0.76 11.27 6.69
CA CYS A 126 0.19 10.94 7.99
C CYS A 126 -1.24 11.47 8.12
N GLU A 127 -2.12 11.06 7.20
CA GLU A 127 -3.50 11.51 7.14
C GLU A 127 -4.46 10.52 7.82
N ALA A 128 -5.60 11.04 8.29
CA ALA A 128 -6.70 10.18 8.69
C ALA A 128 -7.28 9.45 7.46
N PRO A 129 -7.92 8.28 7.62
CA PRO A 129 -8.54 7.59 6.50
C PRO A 129 -9.49 8.54 5.76
N ALA A 130 -9.30 8.68 4.44
CA ALA A 130 -10.21 9.44 3.61
C ALA A 130 -11.60 8.78 3.72
N ASN A 131 -12.55 9.49 4.36
CA ASN A 131 -13.94 9.08 4.38
C ASN A 131 -14.43 9.15 2.94
N ASN A 132 -14.45 8.01 2.26
CA ASN A 132 -15.08 7.86 0.96
C ASN A 132 -16.60 7.94 1.17
N ILE A 133 -17.13 9.11 1.51
CA ILE A 133 -18.49 9.45 1.11
C ILE A 133 -18.42 9.45 -0.41
N LEU A 134 -18.90 8.34 -0.99
CA LEU A 134 -18.96 8.08 -2.42
C LEU A 134 -19.55 9.32 -3.10
N ASP A 135 -18.70 10.08 -3.80
CA ASP A 135 -19.21 10.90 -4.88
C ASP A 135 -19.51 9.93 -6.03
N GLU A 136 -20.77 9.50 -6.12
CA GLU A 136 -21.28 8.61 -7.18
C GLU A 136 -20.97 9.12 -8.60
N LYS A 137 -20.58 10.40 -8.76
CA LYS A 137 -20.18 10.97 -10.06
C LYS A 137 -18.71 10.77 -10.41
N ALA A 138 -17.84 10.39 -9.48
CA ALA A 138 -16.41 10.34 -9.75
C ALA A 138 -15.92 9.02 -10.37
N GLY A 139 -16.64 7.89 -10.21
CA GLY A 139 -16.32 6.60 -10.87
C GLY A 139 -14.89 6.05 -10.69
N VAL A 140 -14.07 6.69 -9.85
CA VAL A 140 -12.64 6.48 -9.73
C VAL A 140 -12.37 6.07 -8.29
N LYS A 141 -12.33 4.76 -8.06
CA LYS A 141 -11.89 4.18 -6.79
C LYS A 141 -10.37 4.20 -6.75
N VAL A 142 -9.81 5.40 -6.65
CA VAL A 142 -8.38 5.61 -6.44
C VAL A 142 -8.23 6.09 -5.02
N LEU A 143 -7.37 5.42 -4.24
CA LEU A 143 -6.79 5.99 -3.04
C LEU A 143 -6.00 7.23 -3.49
N ALA A 144 -6.69 8.36 -3.61
CA ALA A 144 -6.13 9.59 -4.11
C ALA A 144 -5.24 10.19 -3.01
N LEU A 145 -3.94 9.92 -3.10
CA LEU A 145 -2.91 10.83 -2.60
C LEU A 145 -2.75 11.93 -3.66
N THR A 146 -3.65 12.92 -3.65
CA THR A 146 -3.38 14.18 -4.34
C THR A 146 -2.86 15.15 -3.31
N GLY A 147 -1.54 15.33 -3.28
CA GLY A 147 -0.92 16.48 -2.62
C GLY A 147 -1.37 17.73 -3.34
N SER A 148 -2.23 18.51 -2.70
CA SER A 148 -2.54 19.87 -3.09
C SER A 148 -1.65 20.81 -2.29
N ASP A 149 -0.94 21.65 -3.03
CA ASP A 149 0.01 22.68 -2.61
C ASP A 149 -0.36 23.42 -1.31
N SER A 150 0.62 23.50 -0.44
CA SER A 150 0.70 24.47 0.64
C SER A 150 0.98 25.87 0.08
N MET A 151 0.05 26.82 0.24
CA MET A 151 0.42 28.23 0.38
C MET A 151 -0.68 29.07 1.04
N ALA A 152 -0.23 29.91 1.99
CA ALA A 152 -0.88 31.06 2.62
C ALA A 152 -1.96 30.79 3.69
N LEU A 153 -1.53 30.81 4.96
CA LEU A 153 -2.31 31.42 6.03
C LEU A 153 -1.37 32.32 6.86
N ASP A 154 -1.41 33.61 6.52
CA ASP A 154 -0.91 34.69 7.34
C ASP A 154 -1.77 34.77 8.62
N TYR A 155 -1.12 34.97 9.78
CA TYR A 155 -1.79 35.36 11.01
C TYR A 155 -1.40 36.80 11.36
N GLU A 156 -2.39 37.67 11.46
CA GLU A 156 -2.34 38.88 12.30
C GLU A 156 -2.70 38.49 13.74
#